data_AF-A0A3M2A1F0-F1
#
_entry.id   AF-A0A3M2A1F0-F1
#
_cell.length_a   1.000
_cell.length_b   1.000
_cell.length_c   1.000
_cell.angle_alpha   90.00
_cell.angle_beta   90.00
_cell.angle_gamma   90.00
#
_symmetry.space_group_name_H-M   'P 1'
#
loop_
_entity.id
_entity.type
_entity.pdbx_description
1 polymer ?
#
loop_
_entity_poly.entity_id
_entity_poly.type
_entity_poly.pdbx_seq_one_letter_code
_entity_poly.pdbx_strand_id
1 'polypeptide(L)'
;MVYAREINGKEYTFGVSGKLIRNVLVMYDRQTESYWSQLLGEAVEGEMIGTKLEFLPSWMMTWSEWKEKYPDTLALDKGGRRGARDVYDSYYRSGSAGVVGETFSDDRLYTKEFVIGVELNDKAVAYPFSVLNDEPVINDSVGSHDILVVFDVNSVASAVFDRRVADQVLTFEPADFPATIVDNETGTVWDAFTGEAVAGPLTGNQLVRVKSTTSFWFGWKDFHPDTVVYGIDD
;
A
#
# COMPACT_ATOMS: atom_id res chain seq x y z
N MET A 1 1.22 1.68 -5.15
CA MET A 1 0.16 1.03 -5.95
C MET A 1 0.69 0.72 -7.33
N VAL A 2 0.56 -0.53 -7.75
CA VAL A 2 0.91 -1.00 -9.10
C VAL A 2 -0.25 -1.86 -9.58
N TYR A 3 -0.58 -1.74 -10.87
CA TYR A 3 -1.68 -2.48 -11.48
C TYR A 3 -1.23 -3.14 -12.76
N ALA A 4 -1.80 -4.31 -13.07
CA ALA A 4 -1.61 -4.93 -14.37
C ALA A 4 -2.27 -4.06 -15.44
N ARG A 5 -1.60 -3.96 -16.60
CA ARG A 5 -2.13 -3.24 -17.76
C ARG A 5 -2.85 -4.15 -18.74
N GLU A 6 -2.94 -5.44 -18.43
CA GLU A 6 -3.72 -6.39 -19.19
C GLU A 6 -5.14 -6.45 -18.63
N ILE A 7 -6.12 -6.35 -19.51
CA ILE A 7 -7.54 -6.40 -19.17
C ILE A 7 -8.18 -7.39 -20.15
N ASN A 8 -8.73 -8.50 -19.64
CA ASN A 8 -9.34 -9.55 -20.44
C ASN A 8 -8.44 -10.06 -21.59
N GLY A 9 -7.16 -10.29 -21.31
CA GLY A 9 -6.19 -10.78 -22.30
C GLY A 9 -5.72 -9.73 -23.32
N LYS A 10 -6.15 -8.47 -23.18
CA LYS A 10 -5.73 -7.37 -24.04
C LYS A 10 -4.86 -6.40 -23.26
N GLU A 11 -3.75 -6.02 -23.88
CA GLU A 11 -2.82 -5.07 -23.31
C GLU A 11 -3.26 -3.60 -23.54
N TYR A 12 -3.27 -2.82 -22.47
CA TYR A 12 -3.57 -1.39 -22.46
C TYR A 12 -2.33 -0.55 -22.14
N THR A 13 -2.38 0.73 -22.50
CA THR A 13 -1.31 1.70 -22.18
C THR A 13 -1.89 2.94 -21.53
N PHE A 14 -1.33 3.32 -20.38
CA PHE A 14 -1.88 4.37 -19.54
C PHE A 14 -1.04 5.65 -19.60
N GLY A 15 -1.70 6.79 -19.50
CA GLY A 15 -1.10 8.11 -19.43
C GLY A 15 -1.58 8.90 -18.21
N VAL A 16 -0.86 9.95 -17.88
CA VAL A 16 -1.25 10.92 -16.85
C VAL A 16 -2.21 11.92 -17.50
N SER A 17 -3.42 12.05 -16.97
CA SER A 17 -4.44 12.94 -17.55
C SER A 17 -4.27 14.41 -17.16
N GLY A 18 -3.50 14.69 -16.09
CA GLY A 18 -3.44 16.00 -15.43
C GLY A 18 -4.66 16.33 -14.56
N LYS A 19 -5.65 15.42 -14.48
CA LYS A 19 -6.82 15.55 -13.62
C LYS A 19 -6.58 14.89 -12.26
N LEU A 20 -7.31 15.38 -11.26
CA LEU A 20 -7.32 14.85 -9.91
C LEU A 20 -8.77 14.58 -9.49
N ILE A 21 -9.01 13.46 -8.80
CA ILE A 21 -10.20 13.24 -8.00
C ILE A 21 -9.75 13.26 -6.56
N ARG A 22 -10.26 14.23 -5.78
CA ARG A 22 -9.91 14.40 -4.36
C ARG A 22 -8.40 14.37 -4.11
N ASN A 23 -7.66 15.15 -4.90
CA ASN A 23 -6.19 15.22 -4.92
C ASN A 23 -5.42 13.96 -5.34
N VAL A 24 -6.09 12.88 -5.75
CA VAL A 24 -5.45 11.66 -6.27
C VAL A 24 -5.47 11.64 -7.79
N LEU A 25 -4.37 11.18 -8.38
CA LEU A 25 -4.16 11.11 -9.83
C LEU A 25 -5.27 10.33 -10.52
N VAL A 26 -5.77 10.89 -11.62
CA VAL A 26 -6.56 10.19 -12.62
C VAL A 26 -5.68 9.82 -13.81
N MET A 27 -5.60 8.53 -14.12
CA MET A 27 -4.97 8.02 -15.33
C MET A 27 -5.98 8.00 -16.49
N TYR A 28 -5.50 7.89 -17.72
CA TYR A 28 -6.36 7.51 -18.85
C TYR A 28 -5.69 6.38 -19.63
N ASP A 29 -6.48 5.51 -20.27
CA ASP A 29 -5.94 4.55 -21.25
C ASP A 29 -6.01 5.12 -22.67
N ARG A 30 -5.02 4.84 -23.51
CA ARG A 30 -4.95 5.38 -24.88
C ARG A 30 -5.87 4.67 -25.88
N GLN A 31 -6.42 3.53 -25.50
CA GLN A 31 -7.16 2.66 -26.39
C GLN A 31 -8.63 3.07 -26.47
N THR A 32 -9.21 3.46 -25.33
CA THR A 32 -10.62 3.83 -25.19
C THR A 32 -10.80 5.26 -24.66
N GLU A 33 -9.71 5.90 -24.25
CA GLU A 33 -9.71 7.22 -23.62
C GLU A 33 -10.53 7.28 -22.32
N SER A 34 -10.76 6.12 -21.68
CA SER A 34 -11.44 6.04 -20.38
C SER A 34 -10.55 6.60 -19.28
N TYR A 35 -11.15 7.21 -18.26
CA TYR A 35 -10.45 7.74 -17.09
C TYR A 35 -10.50 6.76 -15.92
N TRP A 36 -9.37 6.61 -15.23
CA TRP A 36 -9.15 5.60 -14.19
C TRP A 36 -8.69 6.27 -12.90
N SER A 37 -9.37 5.99 -11.79
CA SER A 37 -8.92 6.40 -10.46
C SER A 37 -7.71 5.56 -10.04
N GLN A 38 -6.58 6.21 -9.76
CA GLN A 38 -5.38 5.49 -9.31
C GLN A 38 -5.59 4.82 -7.95
N LEU A 39 -6.33 5.46 -7.03
CA LEU A 39 -6.58 4.91 -5.70
C LEU A 39 -7.44 3.64 -5.78
N LEU A 40 -8.56 3.74 -6.50
CA LEU A 40 -9.51 2.63 -6.61
C LEU A 40 -8.98 1.52 -7.51
N GLY A 41 -8.17 1.87 -8.51
CA GLY A 41 -7.78 0.96 -9.59
C GLY A 41 -8.97 0.64 -10.50
N GLU A 42 -9.85 1.60 -10.73
CA GLU A 42 -11.12 1.40 -11.44
C GLU A 42 -11.36 2.52 -12.45
N ALA A 43 -11.93 2.17 -13.60
CA ALA A 43 -12.41 3.14 -14.58
C ALA A 43 -13.64 3.86 -14.02
N VAL A 44 -13.56 5.18 -13.90
CA VAL A 44 -14.60 6.04 -13.32
C VAL A 44 -15.40 6.80 -14.38
N GLU A 45 -14.90 6.88 -15.61
CA GLU A 45 -15.56 7.54 -16.73
C GLU A 45 -15.06 6.94 -18.05
N GLY A 46 -15.92 6.91 -19.07
CA GLY A 46 -15.60 6.40 -20.41
C GLY A 46 -16.15 5.00 -20.69
N GLU A 47 -15.69 4.41 -21.79
CA GLU A 47 -16.14 3.09 -22.27
C GLU A 47 -15.93 1.99 -21.24
N MET A 48 -14.83 2.06 -20.48
CA MET A 48 -14.41 1.01 -19.56
C MET A 48 -15.04 1.16 -18.16
N ILE A 49 -15.95 2.11 -17.92
CA ILE A 49 -16.49 2.44 -16.59
C ILE A 49 -16.90 1.19 -15.77
N GLY A 50 -16.51 1.17 -14.49
CA GLY A 50 -16.73 0.03 -13.59
C GLY A 50 -15.73 -1.12 -13.72
N THR A 51 -14.86 -1.09 -14.74
CA THR A 51 -13.80 -2.10 -14.88
C THR A 51 -12.71 -1.85 -13.84
N LYS A 52 -12.34 -2.90 -13.11
CA LYS A 52 -11.24 -2.89 -12.13
C LYS A 52 -9.95 -3.43 -12.75
N LEU A 53 -8.84 -2.81 -12.41
CA LEU A 53 -7.49 -3.28 -12.74
C LEU A 53 -7.04 -4.31 -11.70
N GLU A 54 -6.33 -5.33 -12.16
CA GLU A 54 -5.68 -6.28 -11.27
C GLU A 54 -4.57 -5.57 -10.49
N PHE A 55 -4.63 -5.63 -9.16
CA PHE A 55 -3.58 -5.11 -8.29
C PHE A 55 -2.36 -6.03 -8.32
N LEU A 56 -1.18 -5.46 -8.53
CA LEU A 56 0.08 -6.17 -8.45
C LEU A 56 0.76 -5.82 -7.12
N PRO A 57 1.12 -6.83 -6.30
CA PRO A 57 1.92 -6.62 -5.11
C PRO A 57 3.18 -5.82 -5.42
N SER A 58 3.39 -4.73 -4.70
CA SER A 58 4.56 -3.86 -4.84
C SER A 58 5.03 -3.42 -3.46
N TRP A 59 6.34 -3.22 -3.30
CA TRP A 59 6.89 -2.61 -2.10
C TRP A 59 7.24 -1.14 -2.36
N MET A 60 6.98 -0.30 -1.38
CA MET A 60 7.57 1.03 -1.29
C MET A 60 8.68 0.96 -0.26
N MET A 61 9.90 1.36 -0.60
CA MET A 61 11.00 1.40 0.36
C MET A 61 12.00 2.49 0.04
N THR A 62 12.91 2.77 0.98
CA THR A 62 14.01 3.68 0.72
C THR A 62 14.94 3.13 -0.37
N TRP A 63 15.58 4.05 -1.11
CA TRP A 63 16.53 3.67 -2.16
C TRP A 63 17.78 2.98 -1.60
N SER A 64 18.20 3.33 -0.36
CA SER A 64 19.35 2.70 0.29
C SER A 64 19.11 1.21 0.49
N GLU A 65 17.98 0.87 1.10
CA GLU A 65 17.55 -0.51 1.38
C GLU A 65 17.32 -1.31 0.10
N TRP A 66 16.69 -0.69 -0.90
CA TRP A 66 16.52 -1.31 -2.21
C TRP A 66 17.87 -1.67 -2.85
N LYS A 67 18.86 -0.77 -2.81
CA LYS A 67 20.18 -1.02 -3.41
C LYS A 67 21.01 -2.02 -2.63
N GLU A 68 20.81 -2.15 -1.33
CA GLU A 68 21.43 -3.21 -0.53
C GLU A 68 20.88 -4.58 -0.95
N LYS A 69 19.56 -4.70 -1.10
CA LYS A 69 18.91 -5.96 -1.52
C LYS A 69 19.13 -6.28 -3.00
N TYR A 70 19.19 -5.26 -3.86
CA TYR A 70 19.29 -5.40 -5.32
C TYR A 70 20.44 -4.54 -5.88
N PRO A 71 21.71 -4.93 -5.63
CA PRO A 71 22.89 -4.13 -5.94
C PRO A 71 23.07 -3.89 -7.45
N ASP A 72 22.52 -4.75 -8.31
CA ASP A 72 22.62 -4.64 -9.76
C ASP A 72 21.49 -3.81 -10.39
N THR A 73 20.55 -3.30 -9.59
CA THR A 73 19.46 -2.45 -10.10
C THR A 73 20.03 -1.23 -10.82
N LEU A 74 19.61 -1.05 -12.08
CA LEU A 74 19.85 0.15 -12.88
C LEU A 74 18.71 1.15 -12.68
N ALA A 75 19.05 2.39 -12.35
CA ALA A 75 18.11 3.51 -12.33
C ALA A 75 18.39 4.45 -13.51
N LEU A 76 17.33 4.94 -14.16
CA LEU A 76 17.46 5.91 -15.25
C LEU A 76 18.04 7.23 -14.72
N ASP A 77 19.18 7.66 -15.27
CA ASP A 77 19.73 8.99 -15.00
C ASP A 77 18.89 10.06 -15.71
N LYS A 78 18.21 10.89 -14.91
CA LYS A 78 17.38 12.02 -15.38
C LYS A 78 18.15 13.34 -15.54
N GLY A 79 19.48 13.30 -15.64
CA GLY A 79 20.32 14.48 -15.91
C GLY A 79 21.24 14.91 -14.77
N GLY A 80 21.76 13.95 -13.99
CA GLY A 80 22.74 14.17 -12.92
C GLY A 80 22.22 15.03 -11.77
N ARG A 81 23.05 15.96 -11.26
CA ARG A 81 22.71 16.81 -10.10
C ARG A 81 21.41 17.63 -10.23
N ARG A 82 20.99 17.95 -11.47
CA ARG A 82 19.72 18.67 -11.71
C ARG A 82 18.50 17.76 -11.56
N GLY A 83 18.62 16.49 -11.92
CA GLY A 83 17.58 15.47 -11.71
C GLY A 83 17.52 14.95 -10.27
N ALA A 84 18.57 15.18 -9.47
CA ALA A 84 18.65 14.76 -8.07
C ALA A 84 17.96 15.71 -7.08
N ARG A 85 17.52 16.91 -7.52
CA ARG A 85 16.79 17.83 -6.65
C ARG A 85 15.32 17.44 -6.63
N ASP A 86 14.78 17.23 -5.43
CA ASP A 86 13.35 17.11 -5.24
C ASP A 86 12.69 18.49 -5.40
N VAL A 87 12.02 18.69 -6.54
CA VAL A 87 11.26 19.92 -6.83
C VAL A 87 9.96 20.02 -6.02
N TYR A 88 9.58 18.94 -5.34
CA TYR A 88 8.38 18.83 -4.52
C TYR A 88 8.67 18.87 -3.01
N ASP A 89 9.91 19.15 -2.56
CA ASP A 89 10.24 19.24 -1.12
C ASP A 89 9.31 20.22 -0.37
N SER A 90 9.00 21.38 -0.96
CA SER A 90 8.06 22.34 -0.37
C SER A 90 6.63 21.82 -0.29
N TYR A 91 6.22 20.98 -1.23
CA TYR A 91 4.94 20.30 -1.20
C TYR A 91 4.90 19.30 -0.04
N TYR A 92 5.93 18.48 0.16
CA TYR A 92 5.93 17.51 1.27
C TYR A 92 5.97 18.18 2.65
N ARG A 93 6.66 19.32 2.78
CA ARG A 93 6.75 20.06 4.04
C ARG A 93 5.51 20.89 4.39
N SER A 94 4.63 21.18 3.43
CA SER A 94 3.43 21.97 3.73
C SER A 94 2.38 21.13 4.46
N GLY A 95 1.66 21.75 5.40
CA GLY A 95 0.52 21.09 6.06
C GLY A 95 -0.75 21.00 5.21
N SER A 96 -0.76 21.60 4.01
CA SER A 96 -1.93 21.64 3.13
C SER A 96 -2.22 20.30 2.47
N ALA A 97 -3.49 19.93 2.38
CA ALA A 97 -3.96 18.79 1.61
C ALA A 97 -3.93 19.08 0.09
N GLY A 98 -3.02 18.39 -0.61
CA GLY A 98 -2.95 18.41 -2.06
C GLY A 98 -2.95 19.82 -2.69
N VAL A 99 -3.62 19.94 -3.84
CA VAL A 99 -3.74 21.17 -4.64
C VAL A 99 -5.15 21.74 -4.60
N VAL A 100 -6.16 20.89 -4.43
CA VAL A 100 -7.59 21.22 -4.48
C VAL A 100 -8.18 21.46 -3.07
N GLY A 101 -7.43 21.16 -2.00
CA GLY A 101 -7.91 21.21 -0.61
C GLY A 101 -8.58 19.91 -0.15
N GLU A 102 -8.96 19.83 1.13
CA GLU A 102 -9.64 18.65 1.69
C GLU A 102 -11.12 18.61 1.30
N THR A 103 -11.61 17.44 0.91
CA THR A 103 -13.05 17.23 0.68
C THR A 103 -13.75 16.97 2.02
N PHE A 104 -13.10 16.20 2.90
CA PHE A 104 -13.58 15.88 4.25
C PHE A 104 -12.58 16.34 5.30
N SER A 105 -13.05 17.10 6.28
CA SER A 105 -12.25 17.47 7.45
C SER A 105 -12.22 16.32 8.45
N ASP A 106 -11.02 15.97 8.89
CA ASP A 106 -10.75 14.89 9.84
C ASP A 106 -9.35 15.13 10.40
N ASP A 107 -9.28 15.35 11.71
CA ASP A 107 -8.09 15.76 12.45
C ASP A 107 -7.52 14.64 13.33
N ARG A 108 -8.03 13.40 13.21
CA ARG A 108 -7.50 12.23 13.93
C ARG A 108 -6.02 11.97 13.62
N LEU A 109 -5.57 12.35 12.41
CA LEU A 109 -4.16 12.27 11.99
C LEU A 109 -3.71 13.58 11.34
N TYR A 110 -2.39 13.82 11.39
CA TYR A 110 -1.78 14.90 10.61
C TYR A 110 -2.13 14.74 9.11
N THR A 111 -2.45 15.84 8.43
CA THR A 111 -2.93 15.84 7.04
C THR A 111 -2.06 15.01 6.09
N LYS A 112 -0.73 15.08 6.24
CA LYS A 112 0.24 14.30 5.44
C LYS A 112 0.91 13.16 6.22
N GLU A 113 0.25 12.64 7.24
CA GLU A 113 0.62 11.35 7.83
C GLU A 113 0.54 10.28 6.75
N PHE A 114 1.55 9.40 6.66
CA PHE A 114 1.44 8.23 5.79
C PHE A 114 0.59 7.17 6.47
N VAL A 115 -0.30 6.54 5.70
CA VAL A 115 -1.11 5.43 6.15
C VAL A 115 -0.98 4.26 5.18
N ILE A 116 -1.05 3.05 5.70
CA ILE A 116 -1.41 1.87 4.91
C ILE A 116 -2.93 1.76 4.98
N GLY A 117 -3.60 2.00 3.87
CA GLY A 117 -5.03 1.79 3.73
C GLY A 117 -5.35 0.36 3.29
N VAL A 118 -6.30 -0.29 3.96
CA VAL A 118 -6.85 -1.59 3.59
C VAL A 118 -8.35 -1.44 3.40
N GLU A 119 -8.87 -1.94 2.27
CA GLU A 119 -10.29 -1.96 1.96
C GLU A 119 -10.75 -3.40 1.68
N LEU A 120 -11.66 -3.91 2.49
CA LEU A 120 -12.18 -5.28 2.41
C LEU A 120 -13.69 -5.30 2.70
N ASN A 121 -14.50 -5.81 1.76
CA ASN A 121 -15.96 -5.92 1.89
C ASN A 121 -16.62 -4.65 2.47
N ASP A 122 -16.41 -3.52 1.80
CA ASP A 122 -16.92 -2.18 2.16
C ASP A 122 -16.42 -1.59 3.49
N LYS A 123 -15.49 -2.27 4.18
CA LYS A 123 -14.80 -1.73 5.35
C LYS A 123 -13.42 -1.23 4.96
N ALA A 124 -13.13 0.01 5.38
CA ALA A 124 -11.83 0.62 5.22
C ALA A 124 -11.18 0.81 6.59
N VAL A 125 -9.90 0.45 6.68
CA VAL A 125 -9.05 0.70 7.85
C VAL A 125 -7.77 1.36 7.39
N ALA A 126 -7.35 2.39 8.11
CA ALA A 126 -6.06 3.05 7.93
C ALA A 126 -5.14 2.68 9.09
N TYR A 127 -3.93 2.20 8.77
CA TYR A 127 -2.85 1.95 9.73
C TYR A 127 -1.83 3.08 9.61
N PRO A 128 -1.78 4.03 10.55
CA PRO A 128 -0.85 5.16 10.50
C PRO A 128 0.59 4.72 10.65
N PHE A 129 1.52 5.35 9.94
CA PHE A 129 2.95 5.07 10.08
C PHE A 129 3.44 5.38 11.50
N SER A 130 2.91 6.42 12.14
CA SER A 130 3.18 6.70 13.56
C SER A 130 2.90 5.51 14.48
N VAL A 131 1.77 4.83 14.29
CA VAL A 131 1.41 3.62 15.05
C VAL A 131 2.29 2.44 14.64
N LEU A 132 2.50 2.24 13.34
CA LEU A 132 3.32 1.13 12.80
C LEU A 132 4.80 1.22 13.18
N ASN A 133 5.30 2.41 13.52
CA ASN A 133 6.65 2.57 14.06
C ASN A 133 6.79 1.96 15.46
N ASP A 134 5.72 1.97 16.25
CA ASP A 134 5.69 1.41 17.60
C ASP A 134 5.21 -0.05 17.59
N GLU A 135 4.31 -0.41 16.67
CA GLU A 135 3.73 -1.74 16.49
C GLU A 135 3.90 -2.22 15.03
N PRO A 136 5.08 -2.75 14.64
CA PRO A 136 5.39 -3.08 13.25
C PRO A 136 4.74 -4.38 12.74
N VAL A 137 4.17 -5.19 13.63
CA VAL A 137 3.47 -6.44 13.30
C VAL A 137 2.10 -6.40 13.99
N ILE A 138 1.05 -6.24 13.21
CA ILE A 138 -0.33 -6.14 13.70
C ILE A 138 -1.13 -7.34 13.20
N ASN A 139 -1.80 -8.01 14.13
CA ASN A 139 -2.80 -9.04 13.83
C ASN A 139 -4.19 -8.42 14.00
N ASP A 140 -4.88 -8.16 12.90
CA ASP A 140 -6.18 -7.47 12.91
C ASP A 140 -7.27 -8.31 12.24
N SER A 141 -8.53 -7.87 12.40
CA SER A 141 -9.72 -8.45 11.80
C SER A 141 -10.57 -7.35 11.15
N VAL A 142 -10.53 -7.27 9.81
CA VAL A 142 -11.33 -6.32 9.04
C VAL A 142 -12.59 -7.01 8.52
N GLY A 143 -13.69 -6.87 9.27
CA GLY A 143 -14.92 -7.61 8.99
C GLY A 143 -14.73 -9.10 9.29
N SER A 144 -14.79 -9.94 8.25
CA SER A 144 -14.58 -11.40 8.36
C SER A 144 -13.18 -11.84 7.91
N HIS A 145 -12.31 -10.90 7.54
CA HIS A 145 -10.96 -11.19 7.08
C HIS A 145 -9.96 -10.99 8.20
N ASP A 146 -9.24 -12.06 8.52
CA ASP A 146 -8.12 -12.04 9.43
C ASP A 146 -6.89 -11.55 8.65
N ILE A 147 -6.35 -10.40 9.01
CA ILE A 147 -5.21 -9.83 8.30
C ILE A 147 -4.00 -9.65 9.20
N LEU A 148 -2.84 -9.74 8.57
CA LEU A 148 -1.55 -9.41 9.14
C LEU A 148 -1.03 -8.16 8.43
N VAL A 149 -0.71 -7.11 9.18
CA VAL A 149 0.02 -5.93 8.68
C VAL A 149 1.45 -6.01 9.20
N VAL A 150 2.41 -5.89 8.29
CA VAL A 150 3.85 -5.86 8.58
C VAL A 150 4.43 -4.54 8.07
N PHE A 151 5.26 -3.91 8.89
CA PHE A 151 5.94 -2.67 8.59
C PHE A 151 7.41 -2.71 9.00
N ASP A 152 8.28 -2.20 8.13
CA ASP A 152 9.69 -1.98 8.40
C ASP A 152 9.94 -0.51 8.76
N VAL A 153 10.34 -0.26 10.00
CA VAL A 153 10.60 1.10 10.48
C VAL A 153 11.79 1.78 9.81
N ASN A 154 12.76 1.00 9.29
CA ASN A 154 13.95 1.53 8.64
C ASN A 154 13.72 1.78 7.15
N SER A 155 13.10 0.80 6.49
CA SER A 155 12.94 0.84 5.03
C SER A 155 11.61 1.44 4.58
N VAL A 156 10.65 1.64 5.50
CA VAL A 156 9.22 1.92 5.24
C VAL A 156 8.51 0.89 4.36
N ALA A 157 9.16 -0.26 4.13
CA ALA A 157 8.55 -1.39 3.46
C ALA A 157 7.37 -1.90 4.25
N SER A 158 6.31 -2.28 3.54
CA SER A 158 5.12 -2.78 4.19
C SER A 158 4.43 -3.85 3.39
N ALA A 159 3.69 -4.67 4.13
CA ALA A 159 2.99 -5.80 3.60
C ALA A 159 1.70 -6.07 4.36
N VAL A 160 0.65 -6.45 3.64
CA VAL A 160 -0.60 -6.91 4.24
C VAL A 160 -0.93 -8.28 3.66
N PHE A 161 -1.29 -9.22 4.54
CA PHE A 161 -1.60 -10.59 4.19
C PHE A 161 -2.91 -11.05 4.81
N ASP A 162 -3.56 -12.04 4.19
CA ASP A 162 -4.50 -12.90 4.89
C ASP A 162 -3.68 -13.83 5.79
N ARG A 163 -3.96 -13.81 7.09
CA ARG A 163 -3.24 -14.62 8.09
C ARG A 163 -3.85 -16.02 8.28
N ARG A 164 -4.83 -16.40 7.44
CA ARG A 164 -5.36 -17.75 7.40
C ARG A 164 -4.55 -18.63 6.47
N VAL A 165 -4.03 -19.73 7.01
CA VAL A 165 -3.31 -20.77 6.27
C VAL A 165 -4.09 -22.07 6.41
N ALA A 166 -4.59 -22.58 5.28
CA ALA A 166 -5.60 -23.65 5.27
C ALA A 166 -6.81 -23.27 6.14
N ASP A 167 -7.15 -24.08 7.15
CA ASP A 167 -8.30 -23.84 8.04
C ASP A 167 -7.92 -23.15 9.36
N GLN A 168 -6.66 -22.74 9.51
CA GLN A 168 -6.16 -22.14 10.74
C GLN A 168 -5.84 -20.66 10.55
N VAL A 169 -6.32 -19.85 11.48
CA VAL A 169 -5.93 -18.45 11.58
C VAL A 169 -4.67 -18.38 12.44
N LEU A 170 -3.60 -17.84 11.89
CA LEU A 170 -2.32 -17.68 12.57
C LEU A 170 -2.23 -16.30 13.23
N THR A 171 -1.43 -16.19 14.28
CA THR A 171 -1.03 -14.92 14.90
C THR A 171 0.47 -14.79 14.87
N PHE A 172 0.95 -13.59 14.55
CA PHE A 172 2.36 -13.34 14.28
C PHE A 172 2.98 -12.36 15.27
N GLU A 173 4.26 -12.54 15.54
CA GLU A 173 5.11 -11.59 16.25
C GLU A 173 6.42 -11.37 15.48
N PRO A 174 7.14 -10.26 15.74
CA PRO A 174 8.48 -10.07 15.19
C PRO A 174 9.40 -11.22 15.60
N ALA A 175 10.17 -11.75 14.66
CA ALA A 175 11.18 -12.77 14.95
C ALA A 175 12.57 -12.14 15.18
N ASP A 176 13.52 -12.93 15.67
CA ASP A 176 14.87 -12.48 16.02
C ASP A 176 15.72 -12.03 14.80
N PHE A 177 15.34 -12.44 13.59
CA PHE A 177 16.09 -12.14 12.37
C PHE A 177 15.47 -10.96 11.59
N PRO A 178 16.29 -10.09 10.97
CA PRO A 178 15.79 -8.98 10.17
C PRO A 178 14.80 -9.44 9.10
N ALA A 179 13.74 -8.65 8.89
CA ALA A 179 12.71 -8.92 7.89
C ALA A 179 12.02 -10.30 8.03
N THR A 180 11.93 -10.83 9.25
CA THR A 180 11.20 -12.08 9.53
C THR A 180 10.17 -11.90 10.63
N ILE A 181 9.12 -12.72 10.56
CA ILE A 181 8.06 -12.86 11.56
C ILE A 181 7.90 -14.34 11.90
N VAL A 182 7.34 -14.63 13.08
CA VAL A 182 7.08 -16.00 13.52
C VAL A 182 5.61 -16.13 13.88
N ASP A 183 4.96 -17.23 13.49
CA ASP A 183 3.60 -17.54 13.95
C ASP A 183 3.62 -18.25 15.31
N ASN A 184 2.69 -17.89 16.19
CA ASN A 184 2.61 -18.41 17.55
C ASN A 184 2.07 -19.85 17.60
N GLU A 185 1.36 -20.28 16.58
CA GLU A 185 0.65 -21.57 16.59
C GLU A 185 1.56 -22.75 16.26
N THR A 186 2.55 -22.55 15.39
CA THR A 186 3.47 -23.58 14.92
C THR A 186 4.94 -23.24 15.15
N GLY A 187 5.24 -21.97 15.45
CA GLY A 187 6.61 -21.47 15.52
C GLY A 187 7.31 -21.44 14.16
N THR A 188 6.56 -21.40 13.05
CA THR A 188 7.17 -21.26 11.72
C THR A 188 7.63 -19.80 11.54
N VAL A 189 8.83 -19.63 11.02
CA VAL A 189 9.41 -18.34 10.64
C VAL A 189 9.10 -18.07 9.17
N TRP A 190 8.70 -16.84 8.89
CA TRP A 190 8.26 -16.37 7.58
C TRP A 190 9.06 -15.12 7.17
N ASP A 191 9.32 -14.97 5.87
CA ASP A 191 9.77 -13.69 5.32
C ASP A 191 8.62 -12.68 5.41
N ALA A 192 8.89 -11.55 6.07
CA ALA A 192 7.89 -10.59 6.47
C ALA A 192 7.28 -9.81 5.29
N PHE A 193 7.92 -9.80 4.12
CA PHE A 193 7.47 -9.03 2.95
C PHE A 193 7.00 -9.88 1.78
N THR A 194 7.61 -11.04 1.58
CA THR A 194 7.12 -12.03 0.60
C THR A 194 5.96 -12.82 1.19
N GLY A 195 5.97 -13.12 2.49
CA GLY A 195 5.01 -14.01 3.15
C GLY A 195 5.33 -15.48 2.95
N GLU A 196 6.56 -15.83 2.53
CA GLU A 196 7.01 -17.21 2.38
C GLU A 196 7.42 -17.80 3.73
N ALA A 197 6.95 -19.01 4.05
CA ALA A 197 7.43 -19.76 5.20
C ALA A 197 8.82 -20.34 4.92
N VAL A 198 9.83 -19.88 5.67
CA VAL A 198 11.24 -20.19 5.41
C VAL A 198 11.83 -21.22 6.37
N ALA A 199 11.26 -21.39 7.57
CA ALA A 199 11.71 -22.40 8.52
C ALA A 199 10.60 -22.82 9.49
N GLY A 200 10.44 -24.12 9.73
CA GLY A 200 9.44 -24.67 10.65
C GLY A 200 8.37 -25.52 9.96
N PRO A 201 7.32 -25.95 10.69
CA PRO A 201 6.32 -26.91 10.19
C PRO A 201 5.60 -26.49 8.90
N LEU A 202 5.43 -25.19 8.66
CA LEU A 202 4.70 -24.67 7.49
C LEU A 202 5.62 -24.26 6.32
N THR A 203 6.92 -24.61 6.37
CA THR A 203 7.90 -24.26 5.32
C THR A 203 7.40 -24.61 3.91
N GLY A 204 7.55 -23.66 2.97
CA GLY A 204 7.09 -23.78 1.59
C GLY A 204 5.65 -23.30 1.36
N ASN A 205 4.90 -22.99 2.42
CA ASN A 205 3.65 -22.25 2.30
C ASN A 205 3.90 -20.76 2.03
N GLN A 206 2.87 -20.10 1.52
CA GLN A 206 2.90 -18.71 1.09
C GLN A 206 1.64 -18.01 1.57
N LEU A 207 1.80 -16.93 2.34
CA LEU A 207 0.69 -16.06 2.72
C LEU A 207 0.12 -15.34 1.50
N VAL A 208 -1.19 -15.16 1.49
CA VAL A 208 -1.89 -14.48 0.39
C VAL A 208 -1.84 -12.98 0.62
N ARG A 209 -1.35 -12.23 -0.37
CA ARG A 209 -1.30 -10.76 -0.33
C ARG A 209 -2.71 -10.17 -0.34
N VAL A 210 -2.98 -9.29 0.60
CA VAL A 210 -4.18 -8.44 0.60
C VAL A 210 -3.82 -7.12 -0.07
N LYS A 211 -4.74 -6.60 -0.91
CA LYS A 211 -4.57 -5.27 -1.53
C LYS A 211 -4.44 -4.23 -0.43
N SER A 212 -3.36 -3.48 -0.45
CA SER A 212 -3.14 -2.35 0.43
C SER A 212 -2.57 -1.16 -0.33
N THR A 213 -2.84 0.03 0.19
CA THR A 213 -2.47 1.31 -0.44
C THR A 213 -1.72 2.17 0.55
N THR A 214 -0.43 2.40 0.29
CA THR A 214 0.30 3.46 0.99
C THR A 214 -0.05 4.81 0.38
N SER A 215 -0.52 5.73 1.20
CA SER A 215 -0.88 7.09 0.77
C SER A 215 -0.77 8.08 1.92
N PHE A 216 -0.86 9.37 1.60
CA PHE A 216 -1.10 10.38 2.65
C PHE A 216 -2.53 10.26 3.16
N TRP A 217 -2.72 10.52 4.46
CA TRP A 217 -4.00 10.50 5.15
C TRP A 217 -5.07 11.29 4.40
N PHE A 218 -4.78 12.52 3.99
CA PHE A 218 -5.75 13.36 3.26
C PHE A 218 -6.27 12.70 1.98
N GLY A 219 -5.44 11.92 1.28
CA GLY A 219 -5.83 11.24 0.05
C GLY A 219 -6.64 9.98 0.32
N TRP A 220 -6.35 9.28 1.43
CA TRP A 220 -7.10 8.10 1.85
C TRP A 220 -8.49 8.45 2.37
N LYS A 221 -8.57 9.34 3.38
CA LYS A 221 -9.84 9.72 4.02
C LYS A 221 -10.85 10.31 3.05
N ASP A 222 -10.36 11.01 2.03
CA ASP A 222 -11.23 11.64 1.06
C ASP A 222 -11.97 10.58 0.22
N PHE A 223 -11.40 9.39 0.02
CA PHE A 223 -12.07 8.25 -0.64
C PHE A 223 -12.80 7.34 0.33
N HIS A 224 -12.33 7.24 1.58
CA HIS A 224 -12.89 6.40 2.63
C HIS A 224 -13.19 7.23 3.90
N PRO A 225 -14.22 8.10 3.88
CA PRO A 225 -14.48 9.03 4.99
C PRO A 225 -14.88 8.31 6.29
N ASP A 226 -15.51 7.14 6.17
CA ASP A 226 -15.90 6.30 7.31
C ASP A 226 -14.79 5.30 7.71
N THR A 227 -13.55 5.49 7.23
CA THR A 227 -12.43 4.62 7.58
C THR A 227 -12.20 4.62 9.09
N VAL A 228 -12.00 3.41 9.63
CA VAL A 228 -11.46 3.25 10.98
C VAL A 228 -9.98 3.62 10.94
N VAL A 229 -9.47 4.27 11.98
CA VAL A 229 -8.03 4.53 12.15
C VAL A 229 -7.53 3.60 13.24
N TYR A 230 -6.67 2.65 12.89
CA TYR A 230 -6.14 1.69 13.85
C TYR A 230 -5.29 2.40 14.92
N GLY A 231 -5.48 2.03 16.18
CA GLY A 231 -4.71 2.55 17.30
C GLY A 231 -5.04 3.98 17.73
N ILE A 232 -6.06 4.61 17.13
CA ILE A 232 -6.55 5.94 17.49
C ILE A 232 -8.03 5.82 17.83
N ASP A 233 -8.40 6.13 19.08
CA ASP A 233 -9.80 6.20 19.47
C ASP A 233 -10.46 7.47 18.91
N ASP A 234 -11.73 7.36 18.51
CA ASP A 234 -12.56 8.48 18.00
C ASP A 234 -12.93 9.52 19.08
#